data_AF-A0A8H5HN62-F1
#
_entry.id   AF-A0A8H5HN62-F1
#
_cell.length_a   1.000
_cell.length_b   1.000
_cell.length_c   1.000
_cell.angle_alpha   90.00
_cell.angle_beta   90.00
_cell.angle_gamma   90.00
#
_symmetry.space_group_name_H-M   'P 1'
#
loop_
_entity.id
_entity.type
_entity.pdbx_description
1 polymer ?
#
loop_
_entity_poly.entity_id
_entity_poly.type
_entity_poly.pdbx_seq_one_letter_code
_entity_poly.pdbx_strand_id
1 'polypeptide(L)'
;MYSNRERRPWSVEEDELLCDAVLKEDPTRTFNPSKWHAIARHLPSRNNKDCRKRWFSKLAKADVARGNWSADEDERLKHALHQHGRKWTIIAQAVQTRNSDQCAKRWKDTLDPSINKAEWTEEEVPSVADVNLINAVKTHGTVWAKIVKAYFPNRTGLAAKNRYHSITRVNIGLPRLPSPTASLSDASQAPSNLGSSSVSPNLSPSYMTDGSSPTSYDLSASSLSWDADGSSFTNHLVPGPLETLALANLFSLPPMEGMSSPPMQQNSSQLKLMTLYGKFCCANTARVEIVLQEIGIPYELIIVDNMSDSDLQSHPFSETPVLVDDGFTLYESRAMCRYLATKYAGRGARLIPDAFLIQSGALFEQAVFTEVFAFEPYASKAVYEKVTKPSKGLPTDEADFQGSIAVLSSKLDNYEQVLSRQSYLAGEELTLADLHHIPCGAMLAEAGCDIMIRKGSNITRWWTEISSRPSWIAVRSGKLFQR
;
A
#
# COMPACT_ATOMS: atom_id res chain seq x y z
N MET A 1 -2.00 12.13 38.05
CA MET A 1 -0.82 11.32 37.67
C MET A 1 -1.29 9.92 37.28
N TYR A 2 -1.38 9.60 35.99
CA TYR A 2 -1.65 8.22 35.55
C TYR A 2 -0.32 7.47 35.53
N SER A 3 -0.08 6.59 36.51
CA SER A 3 1.14 5.79 36.54
C SER A 3 1.18 4.90 35.29
N ASN A 4 2.22 5.05 34.47
CA ASN A 4 2.47 4.20 33.32
C ASN A 4 2.88 2.82 33.85
N ARG A 5 1.90 1.94 34.13
CA ARG A 5 2.16 0.59 34.62
C ARG A 5 2.77 -0.23 33.48
N GLU A 6 3.94 -0.80 33.71
CA GLU A 6 4.60 -1.70 32.77
C GLU A 6 3.72 -2.89 32.40
N ARG A 7 3.73 -3.27 31.12
CA ARG A 7 2.96 -4.43 30.62
C ARG A 7 3.62 -5.72 31.12
N ARG A 8 2.96 -6.41 32.05
CA ARG A 8 3.40 -7.72 32.55
C ARG A 8 2.54 -8.88 32.02
N PRO A 9 3.16 -9.98 31.53
CA PRO A 9 2.44 -11.19 31.12
C PRO A 9 1.76 -11.84 32.32
N TRP A 10 0.69 -12.61 32.09
CA TRP A 10 -0.02 -13.36 33.13
C TRP A 10 0.67 -14.70 33.37
N SER A 11 0.90 -15.05 34.63
CA SER A 11 1.40 -16.39 35.01
C SER A 11 0.26 -17.39 35.17
N VAL A 12 0.60 -18.67 35.29
CA VAL A 12 -0.39 -19.75 35.51
C VAL A 12 -1.00 -19.63 36.90
N GLU A 13 -0.19 -19.28 37.89
CA GLU A 13 -0.60 -19.06 39.28
C GLU A 13 -1.57 -17.87 39.38
N GLU A 14 -1.33 -16.79 38.63
CA GLU A 14 -2.26 -15.66 38.55
C GLU A 14 -3.60 -16.05 37.90
N ASP A 15 -3.60 -16.96 36.93
CA ASP A 15 -4.83 -17.48 36.31
C ASP A 15 -5.61 -18.38 37.28
N GLU A 16 -4.93 -19.23 38.05
CA GLU A 16 -5.53 -20.07 39.10
C GLU A 16 -6.16 -19.20 40.20
N LEU A 17 -5.43 -18.20 40.70
CA LEU A 17 -5.95 -17.23 41.67
C LEU A 17 -7.16 -16.47 41.14
N LEU A 18 -7.18 -16.14 39.84
CA LEU A 18 -8.32 -15.46 39.22
C LEU A 18 -9.55 -16.39 39.13
N CYS A 19 -9.36 -17.67 38.81
CA CYS A 19 -10.43 -18.66 38.82
C CYS A 19 -11.03 -18.85 40.22
N ASP A 20 -10.18 -19.03 41.22
CA ASP A 20 -10.61 -19.20 42.61
C ASP A 20 -11.33 -17.96 43.15
N ALA A 21 -10.82 -16.77 42.84
CA ALA A 21 -11.44 -15.51 43.24
C ALA A 21 -12.83 -15.32 42.61
N VAL A 22 -13.03 -15.75 41.36
CA VAL A 22 -14.34 -15.71 40.70
C VAL A 22 -15.31 -16.70 41.38
N LEU A 23 -14.88 -17.93 41.65
CA LEU A 23 -15.70 -18.93 42.35
C LEU A 23 -16.10 -18.48 43.76
N LYS A 24 -15.21 -17.79 44.46
CA LYS A 24 -15.44 -17.33 45.84
C LYS A 24 -16.39 -16.13 45.92
N GLU A 25 -16.23 -15.15 45.04
CA GLU A 25 -17.00 -13.89 45.09
C GLU A 25 -18.34 -13.96 44.34
N ASP A 26 -18.45 -14.86 43.35
CA ASP A 26 -19.62 -15.06 42.49
C ASP A 26 -19.99 -16.57 42.43
N PRO A 27 -20.39 -17.18 43.57
CA PRO A 27 -20.59 -18.63 43.70
C PRO A 27 -21.78 -19.17 42.90
N THR A 28 -22.65 -18.29 42.38
CA THR A 28 -23.78 -18.66 41.52
C THR A 28 -23.33 -19.08 40.12
N ARG A 29 -22.02 -19.11 39.84
CA ARG A 29 -21.42 -19.43 38.54
C ARG A 29 -22.17 -18.73 37.40
N THR A 30 -22.46 -17.45 37.62
CA THR A 30 -23.09 -16.66 36.57
C THR A 30 -22.12 -16.58 35.40
N PHE A 31 -22.63 -16.86 34.20
CA PHE A 31 -21.89 -16.77 32.93
C PHE A 31 -21.15 -15.42 32.74
N ASN A 32 -21.52 -14.41 33.53
CA ASN A 32 -20.92 -13.09 33.57
C ASN A 32 -20.69 -12.62 35.02
N PRO A 33 -19.48 -12.85 35.58
CA PRO A 33 -19.13 -12.32 36.87
C PRO A 33 -19.26 -10.80 36.88
N SER A 34 -19.85 -10.26 37.93
CA SER A 34 -20.14 -8.82 38.03
C SER A 34 -19.29 -8.10 39.08
N LYS A 35 -18.81 -8.84 40.09
CA LYS A 35 -18.10 -8.30 41.26
C LYS A 35 -16.59 -8.15 41.07
N TRP A 36 -16.17 -7.63 39.92
CA TRP A 36 -14.75 -7.49 39.56
C TRP A 36 -13.91 -6.70 40.57
N HIS A 37 -14.52 -5.77 41.33
CA HIS A 37 -13.83 -5.01 42.37
C HIS A 37 -13.47 -5.89 43.57
N ALA A 38 -14.31 -6.87 43.91
CA ALA A 38 -14.02 -7.82 44.97
C ALA A 38 -13.03 -8.88 44.49
N ILE A 39 -13.24 -9.41 43.27
CA ILE A 39 -12.34 -10.40 42.63
C ILE A 39 -10.89 -9.88 42.58
N ALA A 40 -10.69 -8.62 42.16
CA ALA A 40 -9.35 -8.05 42.06
C ALA A 40 -8.64 -7.87 43.42
N ARG A 41 -9.33 -7.91 44.56
CA ARG A 41 -8.66 -7.84 45.88
C ARG A 41 -7.85 -9.10 46.19
N HIS A 42 -8.17 -10.22 45.54
CA HIS A 42 -7.44 -11.48 45.66
C HIS A 42 -6.19 -11.52 44.78
N LEU A 43 -5.98 -10.52 43.91
CA LEU A 43 -4.80 -10.40 43.05
C LEU A 43 -4.03 -9.10 43.37
N PRO A 44 -3.00 -9.15 44.23
CA PRO A 44 -2.30 -7.93 44.71
C PRO A 44 -1.60 -7.14 43.60
N SER A 45 -1.21 -7.80 42.50
CA SER A 45 -0.51 -7.23 41.36
C SER A 45 -1.43 -6.75 40.22
N ARG A 46 -2.72 -7.10 40.24
CA ARG A 46 -3.66 -6.86 39.13
C ARG A 46 -4.83 -6.01 39.59
N ASN A 47 -5.32 -5.15 38.69
CA ASN A 47 -6.54 -4.39 38.98
C ASN A 47 -7.78 -5.07 38.41
N ASN A 48 -8.95 -4.53 38.76
CA ASN A 48 -10.26 -4.93 38.24
C ASN A 48 -10.31 -5.07 36.72
N LYS A 49 -9.76 -4.09 35.98
CA LYS A 49 -9.78 -4.07 34.52
C LYS A 49 -8.93 -5.20 33.93
N ASP A 50 -7.77 -5.46 34.52
CA ASP A 50 -6.85 -6.51 34.10
C ASP A 50 -7.49 -7.90 34.31
N CYS A 51 -8.06 -8.13 35.50
CA CYS A 51 -8.74 -9.39 35.84
C CYS A 51 -9.92 -9.67 34.90
N ARG A 52 -10.80 -8.67 34.71
CA ARG A 52 -11.94 -8.77 33.80
C ARG A 52 -11.51 -9.07 32.36
N LYS A 53 -10.48 -8.37 31.88
CA LYS A 53 -9.94 -8.56 30.53
C LYS A 53 -9.36 -9.97 30.36
N ARG A 54 -8.59 -10.46 31.34
CA ARG A 54 -7.99 -11.80 31.29
C ARG A 54 -9.07 -12.88 31.27
N TRP A 55 -10.05 -12.77 32.16
CA TRP A 55 -11.16 -13.71 32.26
C TRP A 55 -11.86 -13.91 30.91
N PHE A 56 -12.40 -12.85 30.33
CA PHE A 56 -13.14 -12.95 29.07
C PHE A 56 -12.28 -13.29 27.85
N SER A 57 -10.98 -12.93 27.87
CA SER A 57 -10.08 -13.23 26.74
C SER A 57 -9.65 -14.69 26.69
N LYS A 58 -9.33 -15.30 27.84
CA LYS A 58 -8.64 -16.60 27.90
C LYS A 58 -9.34 -17.67 28.74
N LEU A 59 -10.00 -17.31 29.85
CA LEU A 59 -10.51 -18.27 30.84
C LEU A 59 -11.99 -18.63 30.62
N ALA A 60 -12.84 -17.67 30.26
CA ALA A 60 -14.29 -17.86 30.06
C ALA A 60 -14.68 -18.50 28.71
N LYS A 61 -13.78 -19.28 28.09
CA LYS A 61 -13.93 -19.77 26.70
C LYS A 61 -15.17 -20.66 26.48
N ALA A 62 -15.54 -21.46 27.48
CA ALA A 62 -16.68 -22.37 27.40
C ALA A 62 -18.02 -21.64 27.62
N ASP A 63 -18.00 -20.58 28.43
CA ASP A 63 -19.21 -19.92 28.91
C ASP A 63 -19.59 -18.69 28.06
N VAL A 64 -18.66 -18.04 27.37
CA VAL A 64 -18.96 -16.84 26.57
C VAL A 64 -18.91 -17.11 25.07
N ALA A 65 -20.05 -16.93 24.40
CA ALA A 65 -20.19 -17.14 22.97
C ALA A 65 -19.29 -16.19 22.16
N ARG A 66 -18.52 -16.77 21.24
CA ARG A 66 -17.64 -16.08 20.29
C ARG A 66 -18.19 -16.29 18.88
N GLY A 67 -18.44 -15.21 18.15
CA GLY A 67 -19.00 -15.29 16.79
C GLY A 67 -20.28 -14.45 16.62
N ASN A 68 -21.03 -14.73 15.56
CA ASN A 68 -22.20 -13.99 15.10
C ASN A 68 -23.29 -13.91 16.17
N TRP A 69 -23.97 -12.77 16.25
CA TRP A 69 -25.12 -12.56 17.12
C TRP A 69 -26.37 -13.19 16.52
N SER A 70 -27.14 -13.92 17.32
CA SER A 70 -28.46 -14.41 16.91
C SER A 70 -29.53 -13.33 17.08
N ALA A 71 -30.65 -13.47 16.36
CA ALA A 71 -31.80 -12.58 16.51
C ALA A 71 -32.36 -12.60 17.94
N ASP A 72 -32.38 -13.77 18.56
CA ASP A 72 -32.81 -13.98 19.94
C ASP A 72 -31.88 -13.29 20.96
N GLU A 73 -30.57 -13.31 20.73
CA GLU A 73 -29.61 -12.52 21.55
C GLU A 73 -29.84 -11.00 21.40
N ASP A 74 -30.09 -10.52 20.18
CA ASP A 74 -30.36 -9.11 19.91
C ASP A 74 -31.69 -8.66 20.56
N GLU A 75 -32.72 -9.50 20.56
CA GLU A 75 -34.00 -9.22 21.24
C GLU A 75 -33.84 -9.17 22.77
N ARG A 76 -33.14 -10.13 23.38
CA ARG A 76 -32.82 -10.06 24.83
C ARG A 76 -32.05 -8.80 25.18
N LEU A 77 -31.10 -8.38 24.34
CA LEU A 77 -30.32 -7.16 24.56
C LEU A 77 -31.22 -5.92 24.50
N LYS A 78 -32.08 -5.79 23.48
CA LYS A 78 -33.02 -4.67 23.35
C LYS A 78 -33.99 -4.61 24.53
N HIS A 79 -34.56 -5.75 24.93
CA HIS A 79 -35.50 -5.84 26.04
C HIS A 79 -34.86 -5.41 27.36
N ALA A 80 -33.67 -5.94 27.67
CA ALA A 80 -32.94 -5.58 28.89
C ALA A 80 -32.49 -4.12 28.89
N LEU A 81 -32.14 -3.56 27.73
CA LEU A 81 -31.80 -2.14 27.59
C LEU A 81 -33.00 -1.24 27.85
N HIS A 82 -34.20 -1.62 27.37
CA HIS A 82 -35.44 -0.88 27.63
C HIS A 82 -35.78 -0.88 29.12
N GLN A 83 -35.58 -2.00 29.81
CA GLN A 83 -35.87 -2.13 31.24
C GLN A 83 -34.85 -1.45 32.17
N HIS A 84 -33.55 -1.57 31.86
CA HIS A 84 -32.48 -1.19 32.80
C HIS A 84 -31.62 0.00 32.33
N GLY A 85 -31.87 0.53 31.13
CA GLY A 85 -31.01 1.52 30.49
C GLY A 85 -29.63 0.95 30.17
N ARG A 86 -28.62 1.81 29.92
CA ARG A 86 -27.25 1.42 29.49
C ARG A 86 -26.39 0.76 30.59
N LYS A 87 -26.98 -0.04 31.47
CA LYS A 87 -26.30 -0.79 32.54
C LYS A 87 -25.82 -2.13 32.01
N TRP A 88 -24.73 -2.11 31.25
CA TRP A 88 -24.23 -3.27 30.48
C TRP A 88 -23.98 -4.55 31.29
N THR A 89 -23.62 -4.44 32.57
CA THR A 89 -23.42 -5.60 33.44
C THR A 89 -24.74 -6.35 33.69
N ILE A 90 -25.84 -5.64 33.90
CA ILE A 90 -27.18 -6.23 34.08
C ILE A 90 -27.68 -6.76 32.74
N ILE A 91 -27.45 -6.02 31.65
CA ILE A 91 -27.83 -6.46 30.30
C ILE A 91 -27.12 -7.77 29.94
N ALA A 92 -25.83 -7.91 30.26
CA ALA A 92 -25.10 -9.15 30.01
C ALA A 92 -25.66 -10.35 30.79
N GLN A 93 -26.14 -10.13 32.01
CA GLN A 93 -26.83 -11.16 32.78
C GLN A 93 -28.15 -11.58 32.14
N ALA A 94 -28.90 -10.64 31.55
CA ALA A 94 -30.13 -10.93 30.82
C ALA A 94 -29.87 -11.61 29.46
N VAL A 95 -28.82 -11.22 28.73
CA VAL A 95 -28.44 -11.84 27.45
C VAL A 95 -27.86 -13.26 27.65
N GLN A 96 -27.23 -13.50 28.82
CA GLN A 96 -26.64 -14.76 29.31
C GLN A 96 -25.46 -15.31 28.51
N THR A 97 -25.50 -15.23 27.18
CA THR A 97 -24.50 -15.80 26.26
C THR A 97 -23.33 -14.85 25.97
N ARG A 98 -23.49 -13.56 26.26
CA ARG A 98 -22.55 -12.49 25.91
C ARG A 98 -22.16 -11.69 27.13
N ASN A 99 -20.93 -11.17 27.14
CA ASN A 99 -20.46 -10.30 28.20
C ASN A 99 -20.84 -8.83 27.98
N SER A 100 -20.67 -8.02 29.03
CA SER A 100 -21.09 -6.61 29.03
C SER A 100 -20.37 -5.74 27.98
N ASP A 101 -19.12 -6.06 27.63
CA ASP A 101 -18.41 -5.32 26.58
C ASP A 101 -18.93 -5.69 25.19
N GLN A 102 -19.24 -6.97 24.96
CA GLN A 102 -19.87 -7.43 23.73
C GLN A 102 -21.25 -6.78 23.55
N CYS A 103 -22.09 -6.75 24.59
CA CYS A 103 -23.40 -6.11 24.54
C CYS A 103 -23.30 -4.61 24.23
N ALA A 104 -22.41 -3.89 24.92
CA ALA A 104 -22.20 -2.46 24.70
C ALA A 104 -21.73 -2.18 23.26
N LYS A 105 -20.80 -2.99 22.76
CA LYS A 105 -20.30 -2.90 21.40
C LYS A 105 -21.39 -3.19 20.36
N ARG A 106 -22.17 -4.26 20.54
CA ARG A 106 -23.25 -4.65 19.65
C ARG A 106 -24.32 -3.57 19.53
N TRP A 107 -24.68 -2.95 20.66
CA TRP A 107 -25.58 -1.79 20.65
C TRP A 107 -24.98 -0.64 19.84
N LYS A 108 -23.79 -0.17 20.23
CA LYS A 108 -23.13 1.00 19.64
C LYS A 108 -22.84 0.85 18.15
N ASP A 109 -22.46 -0.35 17.71
CA ASP A 109 -21.99 -0.59 16.35
C ASP A 109 -23.11 -1.11 15.42
N THR A 110 -24.25 -1.60 15.94
CA THR A 110 -25.28 -2.26 15.11
C THR A 110 -26.74 -2.02 15.49
N LEU A 111 -27.10 -2.10 16.79
CA LEU A 111 -28.52 -2.10 17.20
C LEU A 111 -29.10 -0.72 17.50
N ASP A 112 -28.26 0.28 17.80
CA ASP A 112 -28.73 1.63 18.13
C ASP A 112 -29.54 2.22 16.95
N PRO A 113 -30.82 2.60 17.16
CA PRO A 113 -31.67 3.13 16.10
C PRO A 113 -31.15 4.43 15.46
N SER A 114 -30.27 5.17 16.17
CA SER A 114 -29.63 6.37 15.63
C SER A 114 -28.54 6.09 14.57
N ILE A 115 -28.16 4.82 14.40
CA ILE A 115 -27.17 4.43 13.39
C ILE A 115 -27.80 4.51 12.01
N ASN A 116 -27.18 5.30 11.14
CA ASN A 116 -27.49 5.30 9.72
C ASN A 116 -27.05 3.97 9.09
N LYS A 117 -28.03 3.17 8.67
CA LYS A 117 -27.86 1.87 7.99
C LYS A 117 -28.06 1.93 6.48
N ALA A 118 -28.31 3.11 5.91
CA ALA A 118 -28.47 3.27 4.47
C ALA A 118 -27.26 2.70 3.74
N GLU A 119 -27.44 2.15 2.54
CA GLU A 119 -26.31 1.77 1.71
C GLU A 119 -25.45 3.01 1.40
N TRP A 120 -24.16 2.80 1.15
CA TRP A 120 -23.29 3.87 0.69
C TRP A 120 -23.69 4.12 -0.77
N THR A 121 -24.65 5.02 -1.00
CA THR A 121 -25.36 5.18 -2.28
C THR A 121 -24.39 5.24 -3.45
N GLU A 122 -24.64 4.31 -4.38
CA GLU A 122 -24.01 4.18 -5.69
C GLU A 122 -24.83 5.02 -6.67
N GLU A 123 -24.20 6.00 -7.29
CA GLU A 123 -24.51 6.41 -8.67
C GLU A 123 -23.31 7.24 -9.16
N GLU A 124 -22.47 6.52 -9.91
CA GLU A 124 -21.25 6.92 -10.63
C GLU A 124 -19.96 7.17 -9.80
N VAL A 125 -18.94 6.35 -10.08
CA VAL A 125 -17.46 6.52 -9.91
C VAL A 125 -16.98 7.35 -8.70
N PRO A 126 -16.06 6.78 -7.88
CA PRO A 126 -16.28 6.54 -6.46
C PRO A 126 -17.20 7.57 -5.78
N SER A 127 -18.27 7.08 -5.13
CA SER A 127 -19.24 7.89 -4.38
C SER A 127 -18.54 8.99 -3.59
N VAL A 128 -19.06 10.22 -3.59
CA VAL A 128 -18.50 11.37 -2.84
C VAL A 128 -18.20 10.99 -1.38
N ALA A 129 -19.01 10.09 -0.80
CA ALA A 129 -18.77 9.54 0.53
C ALA A 129 -17.49 8.69 0.64
N ASP A 130 -17.16 7.90 -0.39
CA ASP A 130 -15.93 7.11 -0.47
C ASP A 130 -14.70 8.00 -0.65
N VAL A 131 -14.79 9.02 -1.52
CA VAL A 131 -13.72 10.02 -1.70
C VAL A 131 -13.48 10.78 -0.40
N ASN A 132 -14.55 11.22 0.26
CA ASN A 132 -14.47 11.89 1.56
C ASN A 132 -13.89 10.96 2.63
N LEU A 133 -14.21 9.67 2.60
CA LEU A 133 -13.71 8.69 3.56
C LEU A 133 -12.21 8.45 3.36
N ILE A 134 -11.78 8.29 2.11
CA ILE A 134 -10.36 8.15 1.75
C ILE A 134 -9.60 9.40 2.19
N ASN A 135 -10.11 10.60 1.87
CA ASN A 135 -9.46 11.85 2.24
C ASN A 135 -9.42 12.07 3.77
N ALA A 136 -10.49 11.72 4.49
CA ALA A 136 -10.50 11.80 5.95
C ALA A 136 -9.48 10.84 6.59
N VAL A 137 -9.29 9.64 6.02
CA VAL A 137 -8.24 8.69 6.45
C VAL A 137 -6.85 9.25 6.14
N LYS A 138 -6.63 9.90 4.98
CA LYS A 138 -5.36 10.57 4.68
C LYS A 138 -5.03 11.66 5.71
N THR A 139 -6.00 12.49 6.09
CA THR A 139 -5.80 13.62 7.00
C THR A 139 -5.72 13.22 8.48
N HIS A 140 -6.38 12.14 8.89
CA HIS A 140 -6.52 11.77 10.31
C HIS A 140 -6.00 10.38 10.68
N GLY A 141 -5.47 9.62 9.71
CA GLY A 141 -5.08 8.23 9.90
C GLY A 141 -6.28 7.32 10.20
N THR A 142 -6.05 6.15 10.79
CA THR A 142 -7.12 5.17 11.10
C THR A 142 -7.88 5.46 12.40
N VAL A 143 -8.00 6.75 12.77
CA VAL A 143 -8.75 7.18 13.95
C VAL A 143 -10.24 7.29 13.60
N TRP A 144 -10.88 6.13 13.39
CA TRP A 144 -12.25 6.01 12.87
C TRP A 144 -13.29 6.81 13.66
N ALA A 145 -13.14 6.89 14.98
CA ALA A 145 -14.05 7.66 15.84
C ALA A 145 -13.99 9.17 15.53
N LYS A 146 -12.80 9.70 15.20
CA LYS A 146 -12.62 11.11 14.81
C LYS A 146 -13.17 11.35 13.40
N ILE A 147 -12.87 10.44 12.47
CA ILE A 147 -13.33 10.52 11.08
C ILE A 147 -14.86 10.54 11.00
N VAL A 148 -15.51 9.59 11.65
CA VAL A 148 -16.96 9.50 11.62
C VAL A 148 -17.62 10.71 12.27
N LYS A 149 -17.07 11.20 13.40
CA LYS A 149 -17.59 12.41 14.04
C LYS A 149 -17.48 13.65 13.14
N ALA A 150 -16.40 13.78 12.37
CA ALA A 150 -16.13 14.96 11.56
C ALA A 150 -16.77 14.92 10.16
N TYR A 151 -16.88 13.75 9.54
CA TYR A 151 -17.24 13.62 8.12
C TYR A 151 -18.49 12.76 7.87
N PHE A 152 -18.87 11.89 8.81
CA PHE A 152 -19.98 10.94 8.63
C PHE A 152 -20.88 10.88 9.87
N PRO A 153 -21.60 11.97 10.20
CA PRO A 153 -22.48 11.98 11.35
C PRO A 153 -23.49 10.83 11.26
N ASN A 154 -23.77 10.20 12.39
CA ASN A 154 -24.67 9.05 12.53
C ASN A 154 -24.20 7.73 11.88
N ARG A 155 -23.01 7.67 11.26
CA ARG A 155 -22.35 6.39 10.94
C ARG A 155 -21.53 5.90 12.15
N THR A 156 -21.08 4.65 12.11
CA THR A 156 -20.19 4.10 13.16
C THR A 156 -18.76 3.98 12.64
N GLY A 157 -17.78 4.05 13.55
CA GLY A 157 -16.37 3.85 13.19
C GLY A 157 -16.12 2.48 12.52
N LEU A 158 -16.90 1.46 12.89
CA LEU A 158 -16.85 0.15 12.27
C LEU A 158 -17.36 0.18 10.82
N ALA A 159 -18.47 0.88 10.56
CA ALA A 159 -19.00 1.03 9.21
C ALA A 159 -17.99 1.74 8.28
N ALA A 160 -17.38 2.84 8.75
CA ALA A 160 -16.34 3.56 8.01
C ALA A 160 -15.11 2.68 7.74
N LYS A 161 -14.63 1.94 8.75
CA LYS A 161 -13.52 0.99 8.58
C LYS A 161 -13.84 -0.09 7.54
N ASN A 162 -15.01 -0.71 7.62
CA ASN A 162 -15.41 -1.77 6.71
C ASN A 162 -15.58 -1.24 5.27
N ARG A 163 -16.17 -0.06 5.10
CA ARG A 163 -16.29 0.59 3.80
C ARG A 163 -14.91 0.92 3.22
N TYR A 164 -14.03 1.52 4.01
CA TYR A 164 -12.65 1.80 3.60
C TYR A 164 -11.94 0.52 3.12
N HIS A 165 -12.02 -0.57 3.89
CA HIS A 165 -11.46 -1.85 3.46
C HIS A 165 -12.08 -2.39 2.18
N SER A 166 -13.40 -2.26 2.01
CA SER A 166 -14.09 -2.67 0.78
C SER A 166 -13.60 -1.88 -0.43
N ILE A 167 -13.53 -0.54 -0.31
CA ILE A 167 -13.02 0.33 -1.38
C ILE A 167 -11.57 -0.03 -1.72
N THR A 168 -10.73 -0.21 -0.70
CA THR A 168 -9.32 -0.58 -0.91
C THR A 168 -9.18 -1.96 -1.54
N ARG A 169 -10.04 -2.95 -1.25
CA ARG A 169 -9.97 -4.29 -1.83
C ARG A 169 -10.38 -4.35 -3.30
N VAL A 170 -11.45 -3.62 -3.67
CA VAL A 170 -11.89 -3.51 -5.07
C VAL A 170 -10.78 -2.86 -5.91
N ASN A 171 -10.10 -1.85 -5.37
CA ASN A 171 -8.97 -1.20 -6.03
C ASN A 171 -7.68 -2.07 -6.13
N ILE A 172 -7.66 -3.28 -5.55
CA ILE A 172 -6.53 -4.25 -5.63
C ILE A 172 -6.83 -5.39 -6.62
N GLY A 173 -8.01 -5.41 -7.25
CA GLY A 173 -8.38 -6.51 -8.17
C GLY A 173 -8.58 -7.87 -7.50
N LEU A 174 -8.74 -7.94 -6.17
CA LEU A 174 -8.98 -9.21 -5.47
C LEU A 174 -10.47 -9.61 -5.54
N PRO A 175 -10.80 -10.87 -5.87
CA PRO A 175 -12.18 -11.33 -5.95
C PRO A 175 -12.94 -11.14 -4.63
N ARG A 176 -14.20 -10.73 -4.74
CA ARG A 176 -15.14 -10.67 -3.61
C ARG A 176 -15.40 -12.11 -3.14
N LEU A 177 -14.82 -12.51 -2.01
CA LEU A 177 -15.21 -13.78 -1.39
C LEU A 177 -16.73 -13.74 -1.11
N PRO A 178 -17.49 -14.77 -1.50
CA PRO A 178 -18.93 -14.78 -1.26
C PRO A 178 -19.18 -14.72 0.24
N SER A 179 -19.98 -13.74 0.66
CA SER A 179 -20.47 -13.63 2.03
C SER A 179 -21.39 -14.82 2.31
N PRO A 180 -21.17 -15.60 3.38
CA PRO A 180 -22.13 -16.61 3.79
C PRO A 180 -23.25 -15.92 4.56
N THR A 181 -24.26 -15.37 3.86
CA THR A 181 -25.65 -15.23 4.37
C THR A 181 -26.59 -14.57 3.36
N ALA A 182 -27.83 -15.08 3.37
CA ALA A 182 -29.06 -14.71 2.66
C ALA A 182 -29.25 -15.49 1.34
N SER A 183 -30.12 -16.50 1.28
CA SER A 183 -31.56 -16.36 1.53
C SER A 183 -32.22 -17.59 2.19
N LEU A 184 -32.88 -17.35 3.33
CA LEU A 184 -34.01 -18.13 3.82
C LEU A 184 -35.23 -17.22 3.69
N SER A 185 -36.03 -17.43 2.64
CA SER A 185 -37.49 -17.19 2.57
C SER A 185 -37.92 -17.14 1.10
N ASP A 186 -38.38 -18.25 0.55
CA ASP A 186 -39.75 -18.30 0.04
C ASP A 186 -40.18 -19.76 -0.12
N ALA A 187 -41.16 -20.14 0.69
CA ALA A 187 -41.76 -21.47 0.69
C ALA A 187 -43.27 -21.29 0.69
N SER A 188 -43.85 -21.11 -0.49
CA SER A 188 -45.25 -21.45 -0.75
C SER A 188 -45.52 -21.44 -2.24
N GLN A 189 -45.45 -22.62 -2.86
CA GLN A 189 -46.50 -23.21 -3.71
C GLN A 189 -45.89 -24.39 -4.49
N ALA A 190 -46.21 -25.61 -4.05
CA ALA A 190 -46.21 -26.79 -4.92
C ALA A 190 -47.58 -26.83 -5.64
N PRO A 191 -47.67 -27.50 -6.81
CA PRO A 191 -47.94 -28.93 -6.71
C PRO A 191 -47.18 -29.82 -7.72
N SER A 192 -46.70 -30.94 -7.16
CA SER A 192 -46.78 -32.34 -7.62
C SER A 192 -46.21 -32.84 -8.96
N ASN A 193 -45.38 -33.90 -8.80
CA ASN A 193 -45.25 -35.14 -9.57
C ASN A 193 -44.48 -35.10 -10.91
N LEU A 194 -43.56 -36.01 -11.24
CA LEU A 194 -43.28 -37.40 -10.83
C LEU A 194 -41.85 -37.79 -11.27
N GLY A 195 -41.19 -38.73 -10.55
CA GLY A 195 -40.22 -39.65 -11.19
C GLY A 195 -38.82 -39.83 -10.57
N SER A 196 -38.74 -40.66 -9.53
CA SER A 196 -37.70 -41.66 -9.18
C SER A 196 -36.34 -41.62 -9.94
N SER A 197 -35.15 -41.72 -9.32
CA SER A 197 -34.69 -42.87 -8.54
C SER A 197 -33.34 -42.60 -7.83
N SER A 198 -33.14 -43.34 -6.73
CA SER A 198 -31.96 -43.65 -5.89
C SER A 198 -30.58 -43.70 -6.58
N VAL A 199 -29.43 -43.53 -5.92
CA VAL A 199 -28.84 -44.30 -4.80
C VAL A 199 -27.59 -43.55 -4.24
N SER A 200 -27.40 -43.52 -2.92
CA SER A 200 -26.08 -43.37 -2.24
C SER A 200 -25.61 -44.76 -1.76
N PRO A 201 -24.31 -45.05 -1.54
CA PRO A 201 -23.57 -44.61 -0.32
C PRO A 201 -22.08 -44.24 -0.61
N ASN A 202 -21.43 -43.32 0.11
CA ASN A 202 -20.89 -43.34 1.48
C ASN A 202 -19.54 -44.11 1.64
N LEU A 203 -18.67 -43.52 2.48
CA LEU A 203 -17.46 -44.02 3.15
C LEU A 203 -16.05 -43.75 2.53
N SER A 204 -15.36 -42.82 3.20
CA SER A 204 -13.90 -42.61 3.33
C SER A 204 -13.21 -43.75 4.13
N PRO A 205 -11.94 -43.63 4.58
CA PRO A 205 -10.64 -43.45 3.88
C PRO A 205 -9.55 -44.45 4.37
N SER A 206 -8.46 -44.69 3.62
CA SER A 206 -7.29 -45.43 4.14
C SER A 206 -5.94 -44.99 3.53
N TYR A 207 -4.95 -44.92 4.42
CA TYR A 207 -3.51 -44.62 4.25
C TYR A 207 -2.72 -45.73 3.53
N MET A 208 -1.51 -45.39 3.03
CA MET A 208 -0.19 -46.13 3.01
C MET A 208 0.72 -45.48 1.94
N THR A 209 1.79 -44.72 2.22
CA THR A 209 3.19 -45.05 2.58
C THR A 209 3.96 -46.01 1.65
N ASP A 210 4.92 -45.46 0.90
CA ASP A 210 6.32 -45.95 0.67
C ASP A 210 7.03 -44.89 -0.20
N GLY A 211 8.29 -44.48 -0.07
CA GLY A 211 9.43 -45.05 0.65
C GLY A 211 10.51 -45.50 -0.33
N SER A 212 11.40 -44.61 -0.82
CA SER A 212 12.71 -44.96 -1.40
C SER A 212 13.64 -43.74 -1.59
N SER A 213 14.74 -43.74 -0.85
CA SER A 213 16.06 -43.09 -1.03
C SER A 213 17.08 -44.26 -1.00
N PRO A 214 18.37 -44.20 -1.45
CA PRO A 214 19.35 -43.20 -0.97
C PRO A 214 20.63 -42.90 -1.82
N THR A 215 21.43 -41.94 -1.29
CA THR A 215 22.93 -41.82 -1.27
C THR A 215 23.72 -41.57 -2.58
N SER A 216 24.84 -40.83 -2.64
CA SER A 216 25.77 -40.25 -1.64
C SER A 216 26.73 -39.21 -2.27
N TYR A 217 27.10 -38.21 -1.46
CA TYR A 217 28.35 -37.42 -1.32
C TYR A 217 29.57 -37.68 -2.24
N ASP A 218 30.25 -36.60 -2.66
CA ASP A 218 31.52 -36.17 -2.02
C ASP A 218 31.94 -34.72 -2.40
N LEU A 219 32.61 -34.09 -1.44
CA LEU A 219 33.22 -32.76 -1.42
C LEU A 219 34.67 -32.84 -1.92
N SER A 220 35.11 -31.87 -2.72
CA SER A 220 36.49 -31.39 -2.62
C SER A 220 36.55 -29.89 -2.91
N ALA A 221 37.30 -29.23 -2.04
CA ALA A 221 37.30 -27.80 -1.80
C ALA A 221 38.16 -27.01 -2.79
N SER A 222 37.88 -25.71 -2.91
CA SER A 222 38.91 -24.68 -2.89
C SER A 222 38.32 -23.38 -2.34
N SER A 223 38.78 -23.08 -1.13
CA SER A 223 38.58 -21.88 -0.34
C SER A 223 39.34 -20.69 -0.95
N LEU A 224 38.70 -19.53 -1.05
CA LEU A 224 39.39 -18.25 -0.95
C LEU A 224 38.59 -17.35 -0.01
N SER A 225 39.19 -17.11 1.15
CA SER A 225 38.85 -16.16 2.19
C SER A 225 39.04 -14.73 1.70
N TRP A 226 38.16 -13.82 2.13
CA TRP A 226 38.51 -12.40 2.22
C TRP A 226 38.70 -12.06 3.68
N ASP A 227 39.98 -11.91 4.01
CA ASP A 227 40.46 -11.42 5.29
C ASP A 227 39.95 -10.00 5.56
N ALA A 228 39.54 -9.82 6.80
CA ALA A 228 39.34 -8.53 7.42
C ALA A 228 40.71 -7.96 7.76
N ASP A 229 41.04 -6.79 7.19
CA ASP A 229 42.05 -5.92 7.77
C ASP A 229 41.41 -4.61 8.20
N GLY A 230 41.45 -4.41 9.52
CA GLY A 230 41.13 -3.15 10.15
C GLY A 230 42.21 -2.13 9.90
N SER A 231 41.81 -0.95 9.43
CA SER A 231 42.56 0.27 9.70
C SER A 231 41.63 1.26 10.40
N SER A 232 42.06 1.66 11.58
CA SER A 232 41.39 2.62 12.46
C SER A 232 41.35 4.00 11.83
N PHE A 233 40.17 4.61 11.77
CA PHE A 233 40.05 6.06 11.69
C PHE A 233 39.15 6.55 12.83
N THR A 234 39.79 7.02 13.89
CA THR A 234 39.15 7.74 14.99
C THR A 234 38.92 9.19 14.56
N ASN A 235 37.68 9.58 14.27
CA ASN A 235 37.31 10.99 14.22
C ASN A 235 36.60 11.36 15.53
N HIS A 236 37.37 12.05 16.38
CA HIS A 236 36.89 12.77 17.54
C HIS A 236 35.91 13.88 17.09
N LEU A 237 34.62 13.70 17.41
CA LEU A 237 33.65 14.79 17.39
C LEU A 237 33.74 15.55 18.72
N VAL A 238 34.20 16.79 18.63
CA VAL A 238 34.17 17.78 19.71
C VAL A 238 32.75 18.38 19.77
N PRO A 239 32.07 18.41 20.93
CA PRO A 239 30.80 19.11 21.08
C PRO A 239 31.03 20.60 21.41
N GLY A 240 30.52 21.49 20.55
CA GLY A 240 30.35 22.92 20.85
C GLY A 240 28.99 23.21 21.52
N PRO A 241 28.88 24.25 22.36
CA PRO A 241 27.83 24.36 23.36
C PRO A 241 26.47 24.85 22.83
N LEU A 242 25.44 24.36 23.52
CA LEU A 242 24.05 24.83 23.50
C LEU A 242 23.94 26.20 24.18
N GLU A 243 23.38 27.19 23.50
CA GLU A 243 22.79 28.36 24.15
C GLU A 243 21.26 28.27 24.10
N THR A 244 20.71 27.93 25.25
CA THR A 244 19.34 28.23 25.68
C THR A 244 19.20 29.72 25.98
N LEU A 245 18.04 30.32 25.66
CA LEU A 245 17.30 31.40 26.37
C LEU A 245 16.27 31.96 25.35
N ALA A 246 14.99 32.27 25.62
CA ALA A 246 14.07 32.05 26.72
C ALA A 246 12.66 32.34 26.15
N LEU A 247 11.67 31.52 26.46
CA LEU A 247 10.26 31.81 26.23
C LEU A 247 9.74 32.69 27.38
N ALA A 248 9.60 33.99 27.15
CA ALA A 248 8.77 34.87 27.98
C ALA A 248 8.52 36.21 27.27
N ASN A 249 7.35 36.36 26.64
CA ASN A 249 6.49 37.55 26.79
C ASN A 249 5.24 37.39 25.92
N LEU A 250 4.23 36.78 26.54
CA LEU A 250 2.82 37.01 26.25
C LEU A 250 2.40 38.33 26.92
N PHE A 251 1.54 39.09 26.24
CA PHE A 251 0.78 40.28 26.68
C PHE A 251 1.44 41.65 26.55
N SER A 252 1.27 42.27 25.37
CA SER A 252 0.82 43.67 25.25
C SER A 252 0.28 43.92 23.84
N LEU A 253 -1.02 44.18 23.74
CA LEU A 253 -1.71 44.65 22.53
C LEU A 253 -1.69 46.20 22.53
N PRO A 254 -1.30 46.87 21.43
CA PRO A 254 -1.60 48.28 21.23
C PRO A 254 -2.93 48.45 20.47
N PRO A 255 -3.57 49.63 20.58
CA PRO A 255 -4.98 49.83 20.22
C PRO A 255 -5.22 49.96 18.70
N MET A 256 -6.43 49.56 18.31
CA MET A 256 -7.01 49.71 16.98
C MET A 256 -7.45 51.16 16.72
N GLU A 257 -6.85 51.83 15.73
CA GLU A 257 -7.50 52.91 14.97
C GLU A 257 -6.95 52.99 13.53
N GLY A 258 -7.85 53.25 12.57
CA GLY A 258 -7.49 53.88 11.29
C GLY A 258 -7.46 52.98 10.05
N MET A 259 -8.64 52.72 9.47
CA MET A 259 -8.81 52.15 8.12
C MET A 259 -8.16 53.03 7.05
N SER A 260 -7.21 52.46 6.29
CA SER A 260 -7.03 52.77 4.87
C SER A 260 -6.29 51.61 4.19
N SER A 261 -6.97 50.95 3.26
CA SER A 261 -6.45 49.81 2.51
C SER A 261 -5.24 50.21 1.65
N PRO A 262 -4.10 49.51 1.71
CA PRO A 262 -3.06 49.64 0.69
C PRO A 262 -3.54 48.98 -0.62
N PRO A 263 -3.12 49.48 -1.79
CA PRO A 263 -3.58 48.95 -3.06
C PRO A 263 -3.07 47.52 -3.22
N MET A 264 -3.95 46.62 -3.69
CA MET A 264 -3.58 45.30 -4.19
C MET A 264 -2.50 45.47 -5.26
N GLN A 265 -1.24 45.28 -4.89
CA GLN A 265 -0.25 44.83 -5.86
C GLN A 265 -0.70 43.44 -6.31
N GLN A 266 -1.22 43.38 -7.53
CA GLN A 266 -1.27 42.13 -8.28
C GLN A 266 0.17 41.65 -8.44
N ASN A 267 0.65 40.85 -7.48
CA ASN A 267 1.74 39.93 -7.74
C ASN A 267 1.16 38.87 -8.68
N SER A 268 1.23 39.14 -9.98
CA SER A 268 1.23 38.08 -10.97
C SER A 268 2.53 37.29 -10.78
N SER A 269 2.54 36.38 -9.80
CA SER A 269 3.51 35.31 -9.76
C SER A 269 3.28 34.49 -11.03
N GLN A 270 4.03 34.82 -12.07
CA GLN A 270 4.10 34.08 -13.31
C GLN A 270 4.40 32.64 -12.91
N LEU A 271 3.41 31.73 -13.04
CA LEU A 271 3.59 30.32 -12.72
C LEU A 271 4.78 29.84 -13.55
N LYS A 272 5.89 29.54 -12.89
CA LYS A 272 7.12 29.14 -13.57
C LYS A 272 6.87 27.73 -14.08
N LEU A 273 6.89 27.57 -15.39
CA LEU A 273 6.67 26.27 -16.01
C LEU A 273 7.81 25.32 -15.59
N MET A 274 7.47 24.06 -15.32
CA MET A 274 8.47 23.03 -15.07
C MET A 274 9.40 22.90 -16.27
N THR A 275 10.70 22.85 -16.01
CA THR A 275 11.73 22.79 -17.05
C THR A 275 12.43 21.44 -17.00
N LEU A 276 12.51 20.78 -18.15
CA LEU A 276 13.31 19.59 -18.36
C LEU A 276 14.53 19.97 -19.22
N TYR A 277 15.71 19.89 -18.63
CA TYR A 277 16.97 20.01 -19.33
C TYR A 277 17.37 18.63 -19.83
N GLY A 278 17.54 18.49 -21.14
CA GLY A 278 17.76 17.21 -21.79
C GLY A 278 18.79 17.30 -22.91
N LYS A 279 19.02 16.16 -23.56
CA LYS A 279 19.97 16.05 -24.67
C LYS A 279 19.33 15.37 -25.87
N PHE A 280 19.66 15.83 -27.07
CA PHE A 280 19.15 15.27 -28.32
C PHE A 280 19.38 13.76 -28.44
N CYS A 281 18.37 13.01 -28.89
CA CYS A 281 18.37 11.54 -28.98
C CYS A 281 18.83 10.80 -27.70
N CYS A 282 18.56 11.35 -26.52
CA CYS A 282 18.95 10.73 -25.26
C CYS A 282 17.82 9.89 -24.66
N ALA A 283 18.06 8.58 -24.49
CA ALA A 283 17.12 7.65 -23.87
C ALA A 283 16.65 8.09 -22.47
N ASN A 284 17.56 8.63 -21.65
CA ASN A 284 17.22 9.10 -20.30
C ASN A 284 16.30 10.34 -20.32
N THR A 285 16.50 11.25 -21.26
CA THR A 285 15.61 12.41 -21.44
C THR A 285 14.24 11.95 -21.92
N ALA A 286 14.20 11.06 -22.93
CA ALA A 286 12.97 10.48 -23.46
C ALA A 286 12.14 9.78 -22.38
N ARG A 287 12.80 9.06 -21.45
CA ARG A 287 12.12 8.38 -20.33
C ARG A 287 11.28 9.35 -19.49
N VAL A 288 11.82 10.53 -19.21
CA VAL A 288 11.12 11.56 -18.42
C VAL A 288 10.01 12.20 -19.24
N GLU A 289 10.25 12.52 -20.52
CA GLU A 289 9.22 13.09 -21.39
C GLU A 289 8.02 12.16 -21.56
N ILE A 290 8.22 10.84 -21.72
CA ILE A 290 7.11 9.88 -21.81
C ILE A 290 6.19 10.03 -20.60
N VAL A 291 6.76 10.11 -19.39
CA VAL A 291 5.99 10.26 -18.16
C VAL A 291 5.30 11.61 -18.09
N LEU A 292 5.95 12.70 -18.50
CA LEU A 292 5.33 14.02 -18.57
C LEU A 292 4.12 14.04 -19.52
N GLN A 293 4.24 13.37 -20.66
CA GLN A 293 3.15 13.21 -21.63
C GLN A 293 2.01 12.33 -21.08
N GLU A 294 2.32 11.22 -20.39
CA GLU A 294 1.31 10.35 -19.76
C GLU A 294 0.50 11.08 -18.68
N ILE A 295 1.14 11.95 -17.91
CA ILE A 295 0.47 12.73 -16.84
C ILE A 295 -0.26 13.94 -17.43
N GLY A 296 0.19 14.45 -18.58
CA GLY A 296 -0.41 15.60 -19.26
C GLY A 296 -0.11 16.93 -18.57
N ILE A 297 1.11 17.09 -18.03
CA ILE A 297 1.56 18.35 -17.41
C ILE A 297 2.34 19.16 -18.45
N PRO A 298 2.05 20.45 -18.64
CA PRO A 298 2.86 21.28 -19.52
C PRO A 298 4.27 21.47 -18.92
N TYR A 299 5.28 21.41 -19.77
CA TYR A 299 6.68 21.58 -19.41
C TYR A 299 7.45 22.23 -20.55
N GLU A 300 8.60 22.82 -20.24
CA GLU A 300 9.55 23.33 -21.21
C GLU A 300 10.73 22.36 -21.37
N LEU A 301 10.99 21.89 -22.59
CA LEU A 301 12.20 21.13 -22.91
C LEU A 301 13.31 22.05 -23.42
N ILE A 302 14.39 22.12 -22.66
CA ILE A 302 15.63 22.82 -23.04
C ILE A 302 16.67 21.76 -23.42
N ILE A 303 17.10 21.76 -24.68
CA ILE A 303 18.16 20.88 -25.16
C ILE A 303 19.51 21.54 -24.87
N VAL A 304 20.36 20.82 -24.15
CA VAL A 304 21.69 21.26 -23.74
C VAL A 304 22.72 20.28 -24.31
N ASP A 305 23.64 20.78 -25.15
CA ASP A 305 24.68 19.94 -25.73
C ASP A 305 25.75 19.56 -24.70
N ASN A 306 26.09 20.51 -23.82
CA ASN A 306 27.03 20.38 -22.72
C ASN A 306 26.54 21.09 -21.45
N MET A 307 26.45 20.36 -20.32
CA MET A 307 25.90 20.89 -19.07
C MET A 307 26.73 22.04 -18.49
N SER A 308 28.02 22.15 -18.86
CA SER A 308 28.89 23.27 -18.50
C SER A 308 28.39 24.62 -19.03
N ASP A 309 27.58 24.61 -20.08
CA ASP A 309 27.12 25.82 -20.78
C ASP A 309 25.74 26.27 -20.29
N SER A 310 25.20 25.58 -19.28
CA SER A 310 23.90 25.87 -18.67
C SER A 310 24.06 26.48 -17.27
N ASP A 311 23.06 27.24 -16.81
CA ASP A 311 23.00 27.77 -15.43
C ASP A 311 22.95 26.68 -14.34
N LEU A 312 22.98 25.39 -14.73
CA LEU A 312 22.97 24.20 -13.87
C LEU A 312 24.38 23.64 -13.58
N GLN A 313 25.43 24.45 -13.73
CA GLN A 313 26.84 24.07 -13.46
C GLN A 313 27.07 23.41 -12.09
N SER A 314 26.18 23.60 -11.11
CA SER A 314 26.27 22.99 -9.77
C SER A 314 25.77 21.54 -9.69
N HIS A 315 25.37 20.93 -10.81
CA HIS A 315 24.93 19.53 -10.81
C HIS A 315 26.11 18.57 -10.56
N PRO A 316 26.07 17.71 -9.51
CA PRO A 316 27.23 16.96 -9.03
C PRO A 316 27.79 15.92 -10.01
N PHE A 317 26.99 15.47 -11.00
CA PHE A 317 27.41 14.46 -11.98
C PHE A 317 27.53 15.00 -13.41
N SER A 318 27.18 16.27 -13.66
CA SER A 318 27.20 16.90 -15.00
C SER A 318 26.48 16.11 -16.13
N GLU A 319 25.49 15.28 -15.79
CA GLU A 319 24.71 14.48 -16.74
C GLU A 319 23.27 14.99 -16.95
N THR A 320 22.69 14.67 -18.11
CA THR A 320 21.28 14.92 -18.44
C THR A 320 20.45 13.63 -18.33
N PRO A 321 19.15 13.71 -17.97
CA PRO A 321 18.37 14.94 -17.80
C PRO A 321 18.40 15.53 -16.39
N VAL A 322 18.01 16.81 -16.29
CA VAL A 322 17.77 17.53 -15.03
C VAL A 322 16.37 18.15 -15.06
N LEU A 323 15.59 17.95 -14.00
CA LEU A 323 14.25 18.52 -13.83
C LEU A 323 14.35 19.70 -12.87
N VAL A 324 13.73 20.82 -13.24
CA VAL A 324 13.51 21.95 -12.35
C VAL A 324 12.02 22.21 -12.25
N ASP A 325 11.49 22.09 -11.04
CA ASP A 325 10.06 22.20 -10.74
C ASP A 325 9.87 23.11 -9.52
N ASP A 326 9.43 24.35 -9.75
CA ASP A 326 9.27 25.38 -8.71
C ASP A 326 10.51 25.60 -7.82
N GLY A 327 11.70 25.56 -8.43
CA GLY A 327 12.99 25.72 -7.73
C GLY A 327 13.51 24.44 -7.06
N PHE A 328 12.74 23.35 -7.09
CA PHE A 328 13.23 22.02 -6.75
C PHE A 328 13.96 21.41 -7.95
N THR A 329 15.23 21.05 -7.77
CA THR A 329 16.07 20.46 -8.82
C THR A 329 16.29 18.99 -8.55
N LEU A 330 16.06 18.14 -9.55
CA LEU A 330 16.18 16.69 -9.44
C LEU A 330 16.91 16.12 -10.65
N TYR A 331 17.76 15.13 -10.40
CA TYR A 331 18.45 14.33 -11.40
C TYR A 331 18.16 12.84 -11.19
N GLU A 332 18.70 11.99 -12.07
CA GLU A 332 18.30 10.59 -12.27
C GLU A 332 16.91 10.44 -12.90
N SER A 333 16.88 10.04 -14.19
CA SER A 333 15.63 9.95 -14.96
C SER A 333 14.54 9.12 -14.28
N ARG A 334 14.89 7.99 -13.65
CA ARG A 334 13.93 7.13 -12.93
C ARG A 334 13.42 7.77 -11.63
N ALA A 335 14.28 8.52 -10.93
CA ALA A 335 13.87 9.27 -9.75
C ALA A 335 12.92 10.42 -10.12
N MET A 336 13.21 11.11 -11.23
CA MET A 336 12.33 12.14 -11.81
C MET A 336 10.98 11.55 -12.20
N CYS A 337 10.93 10.42 -12.91
CA CYS A 337 9.69 9.72 -13.26
C CYS A 337 8.87 9.36 -12.00
N ARG A 338 9.52 8.83 -10.95
CA ARG A 338 8.85 8.52 -9.68
C ARG A 338 8.30 9.76 -8.98
N TYR A 339 9.09 10.84 -8.93
CA TYR A 339 8.70 12.13 -8.38
C TYR A 339 7.45 12.66 -9.09
N LEU A 340 7.46 12.68 -10.43
CA LEU A 340 6.34 13.16 -11.25
C LEU A 340 5.08 12.32 -11.03
N ALA A 341 5.20 10.99 -11.11
CA ALA A 341 4.06 10.08 -10.90
C ALA A 341 3.47 10.20 -9.48
N THR A 342 4.30 10.52 -8.48
CA THR A 342 3.85 10.73 -7.10
C THR A 342 3.21 12.11 -6.91
N LYS A 343 3.88 13.19 -7.36
CA LYS A 343 3.41 14.58 -7.21
C LYS A 343 2.07 14.80 -7.90
N TYR A 344 1.87 14.19 -9.07
CA TYR A 344 0.68 14.35 -9.88
C TYR A 344 -0.23 13.11 -9.86
N ALA A 345 -0.15 12.29 -8.81
CA ALA A 345 -1.02 11.14 -8.63
C ALA A 345 -2.51 11.52 -8.76
N GLY A 346 -3.22 10.90 -9.70
CA GLY A 346 -4.62 11.21 -10.02
C GLY A 346 -4.82 12.08 -11.27
N ARG A 347 -3.75 12.55 -11.91
CA ARG A 347 -3.78 13.07 -13.29
C ARG A 347 -3.24 12.01 -14.25
N GLY A 348 -3.97 11.73 -15.31
CA GLY A 348 -3.59 10.72 -16.30
C GLY A 348 -3.65 9.29 -15.75
N ALA A 349 -2.88 8.40 -16.38
CA ALA A 349 -2.76 7.01 -15.95
C ALA A 349 -2.05 6.91 -14.58
N ARG A 350 -2.48 5.96 -13.74
CA ARG A 350 -1.80 5.67 -12.48
C ARG A 350 -0.53 4.86 -12.78
N LEU A 351 0.64 5.50 -12.73
CA LEU A 351 1.91 4.87 -13.12
C LEU A 351 2.68 4.22 -11.96
N ILE A 352 2.26 4.46 -10.71
CA ILE A 352 2.78 3.81 -9.51
C ILE A 352 1.62 3.18 -8.72
N PRO A 353 1.77 1.97 -8.16
CA PRO A 353 0.74 1.39 -7.32
C PRO A 353 0.43 2.28 -6.11
N ASP A 354 -0.78 2.12 -5.57
CA ASP A 354 -1.17 2.83 -4.35
C ASP A 354 -0.24 2.43 -3.19
N ALA A 355 0.34 3.42 -2.52
CA ALA A 355 1.32 3.25 -1.45
C ALA A 355 0.79 2.42 -0.27
N PHE A 356 -0.52 2.30 -0.09
CA PHE A 356 -1.12 1.47 0.95
C PHE A 356 -1.17 -0.02 0.55
N LEU A 357 -0.89 -0.35 -0.72
CA LEU A 357 -0.86 -1.71 -1.26
C LEU A 357 0.57 -2.24 -1.25
N ILE A 358 1.05 -2.62 -0.07
CA ILE A 358 2.46 -2.96 0.15
C ILE A 358 2.97 -4.05 -0.80
N GLN A 359 2.15 -5.07 -1.12
CA GLN A 359 2.53 -6.13 -2.04
C GLN A 359 2.66 -5.63 -3.49
N SER A 360 1.69 -4.85 -3.97
CA SER A 360 1.74 -4.25 -5.31
C SER A 360 2.92 -3.28 -5.42
N GLY A 361 3.18 -2.48 -4.38
CA GLY A 361 4.37 -1.64 -4.29
C GLY A 361 5.66 -2.45 -4.40
N ALA A 362 5.77 -3.57 -3.68
CA ALA A 362 6.94 -4.44 -3.75
C ALA A 362 7.14 -5.07 -5.15
N LEU A 363 6.06 -5.53 -5.80
CA LEU A 363 6.12 -6.07 -7.16
C LEU A 363 6.49 -5.00 -8.19
N PHE A 364 6.02 -3.76 -7.99
CA PHE A 364 6.43 -2.63 -8.81
C PHE A 364 7.92 -2.31 -8.66
N GLU A 365 8.45 -2.22 -7.43
CA GLU A 365 9.89 -2.02 -7.24
C GLU A 365 10.68 -3.17 -7.85
N GLN A 366 10.24 -4.42 -7.66
CA GLN A 366 10.86 -5.58 -8.29
C GLN A 366 10.92 -5.42 -9.82
N ALA A 367 9.84 -4.98 -10.46
CA ALA A 367 9.80 -4.75 -11.90
C ALA A 367 10.72 -3.60 -12.34
N VAL A 368 10.75 -2.49 -11.59
CA VAL A 368 11.66 -1.36 -11.86
C VAL A 368 13.12 -1.79 -11.74
N PHE A 369 13.50 -2.51 -10.68
CA PHE A 369 14.87 -2.98 -10.53
C PHE A 369 15.23 -4.09 -11.53
N THR A 370 14.26 -4.87 -11.99
CA THR A 370 14.47 -5.82 -13.09
C THR A 370 14.83 -5.06 -14.37
N GLU A 371 14.14 -3.98 -14.69
CA GLU A 371 14.52 -3.11 -15.82
C GLU A 371 15.95 -2.57 -15.67
N VAL A 372 16.27 -2.01 -14.51
CA VAL A 372 17.59 -1.40 -14.22
C VAL A 372 18.75 -2.39 -14.34
N PHE A 373 18.58 -3.63 -13.88
CA PHE A 373 19.69 -4.60 -13.78
C PHE A 373 19.68 -5.69 -14.86
N ALA A 374 18.52 -6.00 -15.44
CA ALA A 374 18.37 -7.10 -16.39
C ALA A 374 18.11 -6.62 -17.83
N PHE A 375 17.68 -5.37 -18.03
CA PHE A 375 17.40 -4.84 -19.37
C PHE A 375 18.37 -3.72 -19.75
N GLU A 376 18.36 -2.62 -18.97
CA GLU A 376 19.06 -1.39 -19.29
C GLU A 376 20.56 -1.59 -19.62
N PRO A 377 21.36 -2.33 -18.85
CA PRO A 377 22.80 -2.40 -19.08
C PRO A 377 23.16 -3.01 -20.44
N TYR A 378 22.32 -3.93 -20.93
CA TYR A 378 22.55 -4.64 -22.18
C TYR A 378 21.93 -3.90 -23.37
N ALA A 379 20.71 -3.38 -23.20
CA ALA A 379 20.04 -2.59 -24.22
C ALA A 379 20.82 -1.30 -24.50
N SER A 380 21.20 -0.56 -23.47
CA SER A 380 21.97 0.68 -23.61
C SER A 380 23.37 0.45 -24.17
N LYS A 381 24.07 -0.63 -23.79
CA LYS A 381 25.37 -0.99 -24.38
C LYS A 381 25.24 -1.30 -25.88
N ALA A 382 24.23 -2.07 -26.28
CA ALA A 382 23.99 -2.37 -27.70
C ALA A 382 23.66 -1.09 -28.51
N VAL A 383 22.79 -0.22 -27.97
CA VAL A 383 22.49 1.09 -28.56
C VAL A 383 23.72 1.98 -28.63
N TYR A 384 24.57 1.95 -27.60
CA TYR A 384 25.80 2.73 -27.58
C TYR A 384 26.73 2.31 -28.74
N GLU A 385 26.94 1.01 -28.92
CA GLU A 385 27.80 0.48 -29.99
C GLU A 385 27.32 0.86 -31.39
N LYS A 386 26.01 0.77 -31.66
CA LYS A 386 25.48 0.89 -33.03
C LYS A 386 24.80 2.21 -33.37
N VAL A 387 24.44 3.02 -32.38
CA VAL A 387 23.79 4.32 -32.59
C VAL A 387 24.66 5.46 -32.08
N THR A 388 25.16 5.34 -30.85
CA THR A 388 25.90 6.45 -30.21
C THR A 388 27.33 6.59 -30.72
N LYS A 389 28.08 5.50 -30.90
CA LYS A 389 29.44 5.58 -31.44
C LYS A 389 29.47 6.12 -32.87
N PRO A 390 28.66 5.61 -33.83
CA PRO A 390 28.64 6.15 -35.19
C PRO A 390 28.27 7.63 -35.27
N SER A 391 27.30 8.09 -34.48
CA SER A 391 26.92 9.51 -34.44
C SER A 391 28.03 10.43 -33.91
N LYS A 392 29.01 9.87 -33.19
CA LYS A 392 30.23 10.55 -32.72
C LYS A 392 31.46 10.29 -33.61
N GLY A 393 31.31 9.55 -34.72
CA GLY A 393 32.43 9.15 -35.57
C GLY A 393 33.38 8.13 -34.93
N LEU A 394 32.93 7.42 -33.89
CA LEU A 394 33.71 6.39 -33.20
C LEU A 394 33.49 5.01 -33.83
N PRO A 395 34.51 4.12 -33.83
CA PRO A 395 34.39 2.77 -34.37
C PRO A 395 33.47 1.89 -33.53
N THR A 396 32.67 1.05 -34.18
CA THR A 396 31.76 0.10 -33.52
C THR A 396 32.45 -1.21 -33.22
N ASP A 397 32.15 -1.84 -32.08
CA ASP A 397 32.60 -3.20 -31.76
C ASP A 397 31.43 -4.20 -31.94
N GLU A 398 31.56 -5.06 -32.96
CA GLU A 398 30.53 -6.06 -33.27
C GLU A 398 30.44 -7.14 -32.19
N ALA A 399 31.56 -7.55 -31.60
CA ALA A 399 31.56 -8.59 -30.57
C ALA A 399 30.85 -8.10 -29.30
N ASP A 400 31.08 -6.84 -28.93
CA ASP A 400 30.43 -6.19 -27.80
C ASP A 400 28.92 -6.00 -28.03
N PHE A 401 28.52 -5.62 -29.25
CA PHE A 401 27.12 -5.53 -29.63
C PHE A 401 26.43 -6.91 -29.53
N GLN A 402 26.97 -7.93 -30.21
CA GLN A 402 26.39 -9.27 -30.21
C GLN A 402 26.37 -9.90 -28.82
N GLY A 403 27.43 -9.71 -28.03
CA GLY A 403 27.50 -10.16 -26.64
C GLY A 403 26.39 -9.53 -25.78
N SER A 404 26.15 -8.23 -25.94
CA SER A 404 25.08 -7.52 -25.23
C SER A 404 23.69 -8.04 -25.64
N ILE A 405 23.45 -8.23 -26.94
CA ILE A 405 22.19 -8.79 -27.45
C ILE A 405 21.96 -10.23 -26.97
N ALA A 406 23.00 -11.05 -26.91
CA ALA A 406 22.89 -12.43 -26.42
C ALA A 406 22.47 -12.47 -24.94
N VAL A 407 23.08 -11.64 -24.08
CA VAL A 407 22.69 -11.56 -22.67
C VAL A 407 21.29 -10.98 -22.52
N LEU A 408 20.96 -9.91 -23.24
CA LEU A 408 19.62 -9.33 -23.25
C LEU A 408 18.56 -10.37 -23.66
N SER A 409 18.84 -11.16 -24.69
CA SER A 409 17.98 -12.24 -25.14
C SER A 409 17.70 -13.25 -24.03
N SER A 410 18.74 -13.68 -23.31
CA SER A 410 18.57 -14.58 -22.15
C SER A 410 17.74 -13.96 -21.03
N LYS A 411 17.89 -12.64 -20.77
CA LYS A 411 17.05 -11.95 -19.78
C LYS A 411 15.60 -11.87 -20.22
N LEU A 412 15.35 -11.61 -21.50
CA LEU A 412 14.01 -11.58 -22.08
C LEU A 412 13.32 -12.95 -22.02
N ASP A 413 14.02 -14.09 -22.00
CA ASP A 413 13.38 -15.40 -21.74
C ASP A 413 12.67 -15.45 -20.37
N ASN A 414 13.17 -14.71 -19.37
CA ASN A 414 12.50 -14.58 -18.08
C ASN A 414 11.31 -13.60 -18.16
N TYR A 415 11.42 -12.55 -18.97
CA TYR A 415 10.31 -11.63 -19.22
C TYR A 415 9.13 -12.33 -19.89
N GLU A 416 9.40 -13.21 -20.87
CA GLU A 416 8.36 -14.00 -21.54
C GLU A 416 7.57 -14.86 -20.53
N GLN A 417 8.27 -15.48 -19.57
CA GLN A 417 7.62 -16.25 -18.50
C GLN A 417 6.76 -15.38 -17.59
N VAL A 418 7.26 -14.19 -17.22
CA VAL A 418 6.51 -13.23 -16.40
C VAL A 418 5.26 -12.77 -17.15
N LEU A 419 5.42 -12.29 -18.39
CA LEU A 419 4.34 -11.75 -19.22
C LEU A 419 3.35 -12.81 -19.74
N SER A 420 3.67 -14.10 -19.61
CA SER A 420 2.71 -15.19 -19.87
C SER A 420 1.62 -15.29 -18.80
N ARG A 421 1.84 -14.69 -17.63
CA ARG A 421 0.94 -14.78 -16.46
C ARG A 421 0.24 -13.47 -16.12
N GLN A 422 0.68 -12.36 -16.70
CA GLN A 422 0.21 -11.01 -16.38
C GLN A 422 0.40 -10.07 -17.57
N SER A 423 -0.40 -9.02 -17.63
CA SER A 423 -0.42 -8.09 -18.76
C SER A 423 0.83 -7.21 -18.87
N TYR A 424 1.43 -6.83 -17.74
CA TYR A 424 2.58 -5.93 -17.61
C TYR A 424 3.61 -6.49 -16.62
N LEU A 425 4.78 -5.84 -16.48
CA LEU A 425 5.87 -6.38 -15.67
C LEU A 425 5.59 -6.36 -14.16
N ALA A 426 4.76 -5.41 -13.69
CA ALA A 426 4.39 -5.28 -12.28
C ALA A 426 3.04 -5.94 -11.93
N GLY A 427 2.31 -6.47 -12.91
CA GLY A 427 0.96 -7.03 -12.73
C GLY A 427 0.05 -6.75 -13.92
N GLU A 428 -1.22 -6.47 -13.64
CA GLU A 428 -2.24 -6.25 -14.68
C GLU A 428 -2.35 -4.80 -15.18
N GLU A 429 -1.71 -3.85 -14.49
CA GLU A 429 -1.75 -2.43 -14.84
C GLU A 429 -0.40 -1.95 -15.35
N LEU A 430 -0.42 -1.03 -16.32
CA LEU A 430 0.75 -0.31 -16.80
C LEU A 430 1.38 0.49 -15.65
N THR A 431 2.69 0.39 -15.49
CA THR A 431 3.44 1.17 -14.49
C THR A 431 4.65 1.86 -15.10
N LEU A 432 5.35 2.68 -14.30
CA LEU A 432 6.64 3.23 -14.68
C LEU A 432 7.65 2.13 -15.09
N ALA A 433 7.56 0.93 -14.49
CA ALA A 433 8.46 -0.17 -14.83
C ALA A 433 8.38 -0.50 -16.33
N ASP A 434 7.18 -0.51 -16.90
CA ASP A 434 6.98 -0.77 -18.32
C ASP A 434 7.46 0.40 -19.18
N LEU A 435 7.10 1.63 -18.82
CA LEU A 435 7.48 2.83 -19.55
C LEU A 435 9.00 3.05 -19.62
N HIS A 436 9.74 2.65 -18.57
CA HIS A 436 11.19 2.80 -18.53
C HIS A 436 11.93 2.01 -19.63
N HIS A 437 11.32 0.95 -20.18
CA HIS A 437 11.90 0.13 -21.25
C HIS A 437 11.81 0.79 -22.64
N ILE A 438 10.84 1.70 -22.83
CA ILE A 438 10.50 2.23 -24.17
C ILE A 438 11.70 2.90 -24.86
N PRO A 439 12.46 3.82 -24.23
CA PRO A 439 13.48 4.57 -24.95
C PRO A 439 14.57 3.67 -25.54
N CYS A 440 15.24 2.87 -24.72
CA CYS A 440 16.28 1.96 -25.20
C CYS A 440 15.71 0.82 -26.05
N GLY A 441 14.53 0.29 -25.71
CA GLY A 441 13.87 -0.73 -26.52
C GLY A 441 13.57 -0.28 -27.95
N ALA A 442 13.19 1.00 -28.14
CA ALA A 442 12.93 1.57 -29.46
C ALA A 442 14.23 1.80 -30.23
N MET A 443 15.27 2.31 -29.56
CA MET A 443 16.58 2.55 -30.17
C MET A 443 17.31 1.26 -30.56
N LEU A 444 16.93 0.10 -30.03
CA LEU A 444 17.46 -1.19 -30.49
C LEU A 444 17.12 -1.46 -31.96
N ALA A 445 15.94 -1.04 -32.44
CA ALA A 445 15.60 -1.17 -33.85
C ALA A 445 16.51 -0.30 -34.74
N GLU A 446 16.85 0.91 -34.29
CA GLU A 446 17.83 1.78 -34.95
C GLU A 446 19.25 1.17 -34.94
N ALA A 447 19.57 0.40 -33.90
CA ALA A 447 20.79 -0.41 -33.81
C ALA A 447 20.77 -1.67 -34.71
N GLY A 448 19.69 -1.91 -35.46
CA GLY A 448 19.52 -3.10 -36.31
C GLY A 448 19.06 -4.35 -35.56
N CYS A 449 18.46 -4.20 -34.38
CA CYS A 449 18.01 -5.29 -33.53
C CYS A 449 16.50 -5.24 -33.25
N ASP A 450 15.74 -6.11 -33.93
CA ASP A 450 14.29 -6.26 -33.76
C ASP A 450 13.90 -7.18 -32.57
N ILE A 451 14.77 -7.36 -31.58
CA ILE A 451 14.55 -8.39 -30.53
C ILE A 451 13.23 -8.21 -29.79
N MET A 452 12.79 -6.96 -29.59
CA MET A 452 11.55 -6.62 -28.88
C MET A 452 10.27 -7.08 -29.60
N ILE A 453 10.33 -7.36 -30.91
CA ILE A 453 9.20 -7.86 -31.70
C ILE A 453 9.38 -9.30 -32.19
N ARG A 454 10.56 -9.90 -31.99
CA ARG A 454 10.87 -11.28 -32.45
C ARG A 454 11.04 -12.31 -31.34
N LYS A 455 11.25 -11.89 -30.07
CA LYS A 455 11.66 -12.80 -28.99
C LYS A 455 10.59 -13.80 -28.57
N GLY A 456 9.33 -13.40 -28.47
CA GLY A 456 8.24 -14.24 -27.97
C GLY A 456 6.90 -13.52 -28.07
N SER A 457 5.78 -14.26 -28.11
CA SER A 457 4.47 -13.65 -28.37
C SER A 457 4.04 -12.71 -27.24
N ASN A 458 4.38 -13.02 -25.98
CA ASN A 458 3.99 -12.18 -24.85
C ASN A 458 4.82 -10.89 -24.80
N ILE A 459 6.14 -10.98 -25.05
CA ILE A 459 6.99 -9.80 -25.20
C ILE A 459 6.54 -8.94 -26.38
N THR A 460 6.30 -9.54 -27.55
CA THR A 460 5.87 -8.79 -28.74
C THR A 460 4.55 -8.09 -28.49
N ARG A 461 3.58 -8.73 -27.82
CA ARG A 461 2.33 -8.09 -27.38
C ARG A 461 2.61 -6.90 -26.47
N TRP A 462 3.30 -7.13 -25.35
CA TRP A 462 3.60 -6.10 -24.36
C TRP A 462 4.36 -4.92 -24.97
N TRP A 463 5.39 -5.21 -25.77
CA TRP A 463 6.18 -4.20 -26.47
C TRP A 463 5.33 -3.38 -27.44
N THR A 464 4.51 -4.04 -28.26
CA THR A 464 3.62 -3.35 -29.22
C THR A 464 2.66 -2.42 -28.47
N GLU A 465 2.12 -2.87 -27.34
CA GLU A 465 1.19 -2.10 -26.52
C GLU A 465 1.85 -0.85 -25.91
N ILE A 466 3.02 -0.99 -25.28
CA ILE A 466 3.71 0.15 -24.65
C ILE A 466 4.37 1.10 -25.67
N SER A 467 4.84 0.58 -26.80
CA SER A 467 5.52 1.36 -27.86
C SER A 467 4.56 2.00 -28.86
N SER A 468 3.26 1.67 -28.80
CA SER A 468 2.21 2.33 -29.59
C SER A 468 1.48 3.43 -28.80
N ARG A 469 1.90 3.70 -27.56
CA ARG A 469 1.24 4.70 -26.72
C ARG A 469 1.35 6.11 -27.30
N PRO A 470 0.27 6.93 -27.22
CA PRO A 470 0.30 8.31 -27.70
C PRO A 470 1.42 9.15 -27.08
N SER A 471 1.75 8.91 -25.81
CA SER A 471 2.85 9.57 -25.09
C SER A 471 4.19 9.35 -25.78
N TRP A 472 4.52 8.09 -26.11
CA TRP A 472 5.77 7.78 -26.81
C TRP A 472 5.77 8.28 -28.25
N ILE A 473 4.65 8.17 -28.97
CA ILE A 473 4.54 8.70 -30.33
C ILE A 473 4.81 10.22 -30.32
N ALA A 474 4.22 10.95 -29.36
CA ALA A 474 4.44 12.38 -29.19
C ALA A 474 5.93 12.70 -28.96
N VAL A 475 6.59 11.99 -28.04
CA VAL A 475 8.03 12.16 -27.76
C VAL A 475 8.87 11.88 -29.00
N ARG A 476 8.62 10.77 -29.70
CA ARG A 476 9.36 10.39 -30.93
C ARG A 476 9.17 11.40 -32.07
N SER A 477 8.00 12.02 -32.14
CA SER A 477 7.70 13.10 -33.10
C SER A 477 8.08 14.50 -32.60
N GLY A 478 8.61 14.61 -31.38
CA GLY A 478 8.87 15.88 -30.71
C GLY A 478 10.29 16.40 -30.91
N LYS A 479 10.56 17.52 -30.24
CA LYS A 479 11.84 18.27 -30.26
C LYS A 479 13.05 17.42 -29.87
N LEU A 480 12.86 16.34 -29.12
CA LEU A 480 13.96 15.46 -28.68
C LEU A 480 14.60 14.65 -29.81
N PHE A 481 13.81 14.29 -30.83
CA PHE A 481 14.23 13.44 -31.95
C PHE A 481 14.12 14.13 -33.32
N GLN A 482 13.52 15.33 -33.40
CA GLN A 482 13.50 16.16 -34.60
C GLN A 482 14.60 17.23 -34.53
N ARG A 483 15.56 17.17 -35.47
CA ARG A 483 16.60 18.20 -35.63
C ARG A 483 16.05 19.44 -36.32
#